data_AF-A0A379C385-F1
#
_entry.id   AF-A0A379C385-F1
#
_cell.length_a   1.000
_cell.length_b   1.000
_cell.length_c   1.000
_cell.angle_alpha   90.00
_cell.angle_beta   90.00
_cell.angle_gamma   90.00
#
_symmetry.space_group_name_H-M   'P 1'
#
loop_
_entity.id
_entity.type
_entity.pdbx_description
1 polymer ?
#
loop_
_entity_poly.entity_id
_entity_poly.type
_entity_poly.pdbx_seq_one_letter_code
_entity_poly.pdbx_strand_id
1 'polypeptide(L)'
;MKYISTRGKDKLSSSFEAIVKGIASDGGLFMPEKFNKVNLSQDIKDRMDYRDFAEVIISTIFDDIDKKFLEKLLIRLTAKKIFLWIIP
;
A
#
# COMPACT_ATOMS: atom_id res chain seq x y z
N MET A 1 -10.28 6.45 1.64
CA MET A 1 -11.23 5.61 0.88
C MET A 1 -11.83 4.54 1.77
N LYS A 2 -13.01 4.03 1.42
CA LYS A 2 -13.68 2.97 2.19
C LYS A 2 -13.17 1.58 1.82
N TYR A 3 -13.22 0.67 2.79
CA TYR A 3 -12.85 -0.73 2.63
C TYR A 3 -14.05 -1.62 2.96
N ILE A 4 -14.24 -2.69 2.19
CA ILE A 4 -15.36 -3.62 2.32
C ILE A 4 -14.82 -5.04 2.51
N SER A 5 -15.52 -5.85 3.31
CA SER A 5 -15.25 -7.29 3.36
C SER A 5 -15.57 -7.94 2.02
N THR A 6 -14.75 -8.90 1.60
CA THR A 6 -15.04 -9.79 0.46
C THR A 6 -16.32 -10.62 0.63
N ARG A 7 -16.87 -10.70 1.84
CA ARG A 7 -18.16 -11.34 2.13
C ARG A 7 -19.31 -10.34 2.36
N GLY A 8 -19.01 -9.04 2.25
CA GLY A 8 -19.97 -7.96 2.13
C GLY A 8 -20.67 -7.49 3.41
N LYS A 9 -20.38 -8.09 4.58
CA LYS A 9 -21.09 -7.76 5.83
C LYS A 9 -20.32 -6.81 6.76
N ASP A 10 -19.16 -6.33 6.32
CA ASP A 10 -18.30 -5.44 7.09
C ASP A 10 -17.76 -4.33 6.20
N LYS A 11 -17.69 -3.11 6.74
CA LYS A 11 -17.26 -1.92 6.02
C LYS A 11 -16.54 -0.96 6.96
N LEU A 12 -15.44 -0.42 6.49
CA LEU A 12 -14.57 0.48 7.21
C LEU A 12 -14.39 1.80 6.45
N SER A 13 -14.06 2.85 7.18
CA SER A 13 -13.98 4.21 6.66
C SER A 13 -12.60 4.57 6.11
N SER A 14 -11.58 3.82 6.52
CA SER A 14 -10.16 4.12 6.31
C SER A 14 -9.33 2.85 6.06
N SER A 15 -8.16 3.01 5.45
CA SER A 15 -7.20 1.91 5.29
C SER A 15 -6.54 1.55 6.63
N PHE A 16 -6.34 2.54 7.51
CA PHE A 16 -5.82 2.33 8.85
C PHE A 16 -6.69 1.39 9.67
N GLU A 17 -8.01 1.59 9.68
CA GLU A 17 -8.95 0.67 10.33
C GLU A 17 -8.84 -0.74 9.77
N ALA A 18 -8.70 -0.89 8.44
CA ALA A 18 -8.59 -2.19 7.79
C ALA A 18 -7.31 -2.93 8.21
N ILE A 19 -6.18 -2.23 8.27
CA ILE A 19 -4.90 -2.79 8.74
C ILE A 19 -5.00 -3.22 10.20
N VAL A 20 -5.51 -2.36 11.08
CA VAL A 20 -5.59 -2.63 12.53
C VAL A 20 -6.57 -3.77 12.83
N LYS A 21 -7.70 -3.81 12.14
CA LYS A 21 -8.71 -4.87 12.32
C LYS A 21 -8.26 -6.21 11.74
N GLY A 22 -7.49 -6.19 10.64
CA GLY A 22 -6.99 -7.39 9.98
C GLY A 22 -8.09 -8.16 9.24
N ILE A 23 -8.75 -9.09 9.92
CA ILE A 23 -9.82 -9.93 9.35
C ILE A 23 -11.19 -9.31 9.63
N ALA A 24 -12.08 -9.33 8.64
CA ALA A 24 -13.44 -8.82 8.78
C ALA A 24 -14.26 -9.68 9.76
N SER A 25 -15.27 -9.08 10.40
CA SER A 25 -16.12 -9.76 11.39
C SER A 25 -16.88 -10.96 10.82
N ASP A 26 -17.06 -11.02 9.51
CA ASP A 26 -17.68 -12.13 8.79
C ASP A 26 -16.67 -13.19 8.29
N GLY A 27 -15.40 -13.09 8.70
CA GLY A 27 -14.30 -13.95 8.28
C GLY A 27 -13.80 -13.69 6.86
N GLY A 28 -14.22 -12.60 6.22
CA GLY A 28 -13.70 -12.14 4.93
C GLY A 28 -12.42 -11.31 5.05
N LEU A 29 -11.92 -10.86 3.91
CA LEU A 29 -10.76 -9.96 3.80
C LEU A 29 -11.23 -8.56 3.44
N PHE A 30 -10.56 -7.52 3.94
CA PHE A 30 -10.85 -6.15 3.51
C PHE A 30 -10.23 -5.85 2.15
N MET A 31 -11.02 -5.25 1.26
CA MET A 31 -10.58 -4.68 -0.01
C MET A 31 -11.09 -3.25 -0.16
N PRO A 32 -10.36 -2.37 -0.87
CA PRO A 32 -10.88 -1.06 -1.23
C PRO A 32 -12.21 -1.19 -2.00
N GLU A 33 -13.16 -0.31 -1.72
CA GLU A 33 -14.48 -0.31 -2.39
C GLU A 33 -14.36 -0.09 -3.92
N LYS A 34 -13.27 0.54 -4.36
CA LYS A 34 -12.94 0.73 -5.77
C LYS A 34 -11.43 0.77 -5.97
N PHE A 35 -10.97 0.35 -7.14
CA PHE A 35 -9.60 0.60 -7.58
C PHE A 35 -9.53 1.87 -8.43
N ASN A 36 -8.66 2.79 -8.02
CA ASN A 36 -8.36 3.95 -8.84
C ASN A 36 -7.50 3.53 -10.04
N LYS A 37 -7.83 4.03 -11.23
CA LYS A 37 -7.00 3.78 -12.42
C LYS A 37 -5.71 4.57 -12.31
N VAL A 38 -4.58 3.91 -12.51
CA VAL A 38 -3.26 4.54 -12.59
C VAL A 38 -2.85 4.60 -14.06
N ASN A 39 -2.78 5.81 -14.60
CA ASN A 39 -2.34 6.04 -15.98
C ASN A 39 -0.91 6.62 -15.96
N LEU A 40 0.09 5.75 -16.14
CA LEU A 40 1.47 6.15 -16.36
C LEU A 40 1.83 5.88 -17.82
N SER A 41 2.44 6.86 -18.51
CA SER A 41 3.00 6.62 -19.85
C SER A 41 4.17 5.63 -19.76
N GLN A 42 4.47 4.97 -20.89
CA GLN A 42 5.58 4.02 -20.93
C GLN A 42 6.92 4.70 -20.60
N ASP A 43 7.15 5.89 -21.15
CA ASP A 43 8.37 6.67 -20.88
C ASP A 43 8.59 6.98 -19.39
N ILE A 44 7.50 7.21 -18.64
CA ILE A 44 7.57 7.46 -17.20
C ILE A 44 7.93 6.16 -16.48
N LYS A 45 7.30 5.04 -16.85
CA LYS A 45 7.58 3.72 -16.24
C LYS A 45 9.04 3.31 -16.44
N ASP A 46 9.59 3.55 -17.63
CA ASP A 46 10.96 3.15 -17.97
C ASP A 46 12.03 3.97 -17.20
N ARG A 47 11.68 5.16 -16.72
CA ARG A 47 12.56 6.04 -15.95
C ARG A 47 12.37 5.94 -14.45
N MET A 48 11.31 5.28 -14.00
CA MET A 48 10.91 5.22 -12.60
C MET A 48 11.66 4.09 -11.89
N ASP A 49 12.26 4.41 -10.74
CA ASP A 49 12.83 3.35 -9.91
C ASP A 49 11.74 2.57 -9.16
N TYR A 50 12.11 1.45 -8.54
CA TYR A 50 11.14 0.62 -7.81
C TYR A 50 10.40 1.38 -6.70
N ARG A 51 11.09 2.30 -6.01
CA ARG A 51 10.53 3.04 -4.89
C ARG A 51 9.50 4.05 -5.38
N ASP A 52 9.85 4.81 -6.40
CA ASP A 52 8.96 5.77 -7.03
C ASP A 52 7.70 5.06 -7.56
N PHE A 53 7.87 3.90 -8.18
CA PHE A 53 6.75 3.08 -8.65
C PHE A 53 5.88 2.59 -7.50
N ALA A 54 6.49 2.09 -6.43
CA ALA A 54 5.76 1.66 -5.24
C ALA A 54 4.98 2.82 -4.59
N GLU A 55 5.55 4.03 -4.52
CA GLU A 55 4.87 5.20 -3.97
C GLU A 55 3.61 5.55 -4.77
N VAL A 56 3.69 5.54 -6.11
CA VAL A 56 2.54 5.79 -6.98
C VAL A 56 1.45 4.75 -6.75
N ILE A 57 1.78 3.46 -6.76
CA ILE A 57 0.77 2.41 -6.64
C ILE A 57 0.17 2.39 -5.22
N ILE A 58 0.99 2.46 -4.18
CA ILE A 58 0.52 2.36 -2.78
C ILE A 58 -0.35 3.57 -2.43
N SER A 59 0.02 4.79 -2.85
CA SER A 59 -0.81 5.98 -2.58
C SER A 59 -2.20 5.91 -3.22
N THR A 60 -2.41 5.08 -4.25
CA THR A 60 -3.73 4.90 -4.86
C THR A 60 -4.66 3.98 -4.06
N ILE A 61 -4.09 3.14 -3.19
CA ILE A 61 -4.78 2.19 -2.31
C ILE A 61 -4.91 2.79 -0.90
N PHE A 62 -3.91 3.52 -0.44
CA PHE A 62 -3.85 4.13 0.89
C PHE A 62 -3.89 5.66 0.76
N ASP A 63 -5.07 6.20 0.42
CA ASP A 63 -5.31 7.63 0.16
C ASP A 63 -5.45 8.48 1.44
N ASP A 64 -5.45 7.83 2.60
CA ASP A 64 -5.59 8.41 3.93
C ASP A 64 -4.27 8.40 4.73
N ILE A 65 -3.15 8.08 4.07
CA ILE A 65 -1.80 8.15 4.64
C ILE A 65 -1.10 9.44 4.16
N ASP A 66 -0.42 10.14 5.07
CA ASP A 66 0.40 11.30 4.71
C ASP A 66 1.52 10.91 3.73
N LYS A 67 1.66 11.68 2.65
CA LYS A 67 2.62 11.39 1.58
C LYS A 67 4.06 11.34 2.08
N LYS A 68 4.48 12.28 2.95
CA LYS A 68 5.85 12.31 3.49
C LYS A 68 6.10 11.11 4.41
N PHE A 69 5.09 10.68 5.15
CA PHE A 69 5.16 9.47 5.95
C PHE A 69 5.33 8.22 5.07
N LEU A 70 4.56 8.10 3.99
CA LEU A 70 4.68 7.00 3.03
C LEU A 70 6.07 6.97 2.38
N GLU A 71 6.58 8.11 1.92
CA GLU A 71 7.92 8.23 1.35
C GLU A 71 9.00 7.74 2.34
N LYS A 72 8.96 8.21 3.60
CA LYS A 72 9.88 7.76 4.65
C LYS A 72 9.79 6.26 4.92
N LEU A 73 8.58 5.71 4.92
CA LEU A 73 8.36 4.29 5.10
C LEU A 73 8.97 3.48 3.95
N LEU A 74 8.75 3.89 2.71
CA LEU A 74 9.31 3.22 1.53
C LEU A 74 10.83 3.30 1.48
N ILE A 75 11.41 4.46 1.83
CA ILE A 75 12.86 4.60 2.01
C ILE A 75 13.36 3.58 3.03
N ARG A 76 12.71 3.45 4.18
CA ARG A 76 13.11 2.51 5.24
C ARG A 76 12.99 1.05 4.82
N LEU A 77 11.96 0.67 4.08
CA LEU A 77 11.72 -0.70 3.63
C LEU A 77 12.65 -1.12 2.48
N THR A 78 12.97 -0.19 1.58
CA THR A 78 13.79 -0.44 0.38
C THR A 78 15.26 -0.09 0.58
N ALA A 79 15.62 0.59 1.67
CA ALA A 79 17.01 0.76 2.06
C ALA A 79 17.61 -0.62 2.25
N LYS A 80 18.60 -0.97 1.41
CA LYS A 80 19.43 -2.16 1.57
C LYS A 80 19.95 -2.18 3.01
N LYS A 81 19.33 -2.96 3.88
CA LYS A 81 20.05 -3.58 4.99
C LYS A 81 21.05 -4.50 4.33
N ILE A 82 22.24 -3.95 4.10
CA ILE A 82 23.45 -4.70 3.88
C ILE A 82 23.53 -5.73 5.02
N PHE A 83 23.09 -6.95 4.73
CA PHE A 83 23.33 -8.12 5.55
C PHE A 83 24.77 -8.54 5.24
N LEU A 84 25.73 -7.75 5.76
CA LEU A 84 27.17 -8.03 5.76
C LEU A 84 27.60 -8.70 7.07
N TRP A 85 26.68 -9.38 7.73
CA TRP A 85 26.96 -10.19 8.89
C TRP A 85 26.55 -11.62 8.56
N ILE A 86 27.48 -12.56 8.78
CA ILE A 86 27.32 -14.00 8.64
C ILE A 86 27.59 -14.53 7.21
N ILE A 87 28.85 -14.50 6.79
CA ILE A 87 29.60 -15.74 6.52
C ILE A 87 31.02 -15.50 7.07
N PRO A 88 31.54 -16.34 8.00
CA PRO A 88 32.93 -16.27 8.44
C PRO A 88 33.93 -16.56 7.31
#